data_AF-A0A507BS04-F1
#
_entry.id   AF-A0A507BS04-F1
#
_cell.length_a   1.000
_cell.length_b   1.000
_cell.length_c   1.000
_cell.angle_alpha   90.00
_cell.angle_beta   90.00
_cell.angle_gamma   90.00
#
_symmetry.space_group_name_H-M   'P 1'
#
loop_
_entity.id
_entity.type
_entity.pdbx_description
1 polymer ?
#
loop_
_entity_poly.entity_id
_entity_poly.type
_entity_poly.pdbx_seq_one_letter_code
_entity_poly.pdbx_strand_id
1 'polypeptide(L)'
;MFEDGHIPPSWNSAAVVAVPKKGNTSDKDNYRGIVLINCFIKILTRIISTRIMSPLESTNTRLAVSSAEVKYPTLKTWIAKLARARKTKTPGSQEVGSLKIRQSRKA
;
A
#
# COMPACT_ATOMS: atom_id res chain seq x y z
N MET A 1 -14.88 7.58 37.03
CA MET A 1 -15.49 7.10 35.75
C MET A 1 -14.88 5.78 35.25
N PHE A 2 -13.59 5.48 35.52
CA PHE A 2 -12.99 4.18 35.18
C PHE A 2 -12.61 3.31 36.39
N GLU A 3 -12.88 3.75 37.62
CA GLU A 3 -12.50 3.04 38.85
C GLU A 3 -13.40 1.85 39.17
N ASP A 4 -14.66 1.88 38.73
CA ASP A 4 -15.66 0.84 39.06
C ASP A 4 -15.68 -0.35 38.08
N GLY A 5 -14.74 -0.41 37.12
CA GLY A 5 -14.67 -1.48 36.11
C GLY A 5 -15.90 -1.58 35.19
N HIS A 6 -16.80 -0.60 35.23
CA HIS A 6 -18.04 -0.63 34.47
C HIS A 6 -17.81 -0.34 32.98
N ILE A 7 -18.02 -1.34 32.13
CA ILE A 7 -17.91 -1.19 30.68
C ILE A 7 -19.24 -0.64 30.14
N PRO A 8 -19.25 0.53 29.47
CA PRO A 8 -20.46 1.09 28.91
C PRO A 8 -21.08 0.15 27.86
N PRO A 9 -22.40 -0.09 27.87
CA PRO A 9 -23.06 -0.92 26.85
C PRO A 9 -22.85 -0.42 25.42
N SER A 10 -22.64 0.89 25.25
CA SER A 10 -22.34 1.53 23.95
C SER A 10 -21.04 1.06 23.32
N TRP A 11 -20.15 0.41 24.08
CA TRP A 11 -18.93 -0.21 23.55
C TRP A 11 -19.22 -1.50 22.79
N ASN A 12 -20.33 -2.16 23.10
CA ASN A 12 -20.77 -3.40 22.44
C ASN A 12 -21.81 -3.14 21.32
N SER A 13 -22.07 -1.88 20.99
CA SER A 13 -23.03 -1.50 19.96
C SER A 13 -22.35 -0.72 18.84
N ALA A 14 -22.76 -0.98 17.61
CA ALA A 14 -22.30 -0.26 16.44
C ALA A 14 -23.43 -0.12 15.42
N ALA A 15 -23.53 1.04 14.77
CA ALA A 15 -24.56 1.30 13.78
C ALA A 15 -24.01 1.08 12.36
N VAL A 16 -24.72 0.29 11.55
CA VAL A 16 -24.39 0.11 10.13
C VAL A 16 -25.12 1.18 9.33
N VAL A 17 -24.37 1.96 8.56
CA VAL A 17 -24.90 3.04 7.72
C VAL A 17 -24.46 2.81 6.28
N ALA A 18 -25.40 2.93 5.34
CA ALA A 18 -25.11 2.89 3.92
C ALA A 18 -24.72 4.29 3.42
N VAL A 19 -23.52 4.42 2.86
CA VAL A 19 -23.01 5.67 2.27
C VAL A 19 -23.02 5.56 0.75
N PRO A 20 -23.68 6.47 0.01
CA PRO A 20 -23.71 6.43 -1.44
C PRO A 20 -22.32 6.68 -2.04
N LYS A 21 -21.96 5.91 -3.06
CA LYS A 21 -20.81 6.18 -3.94
C LYS A 21 -21.22 7.21 -5.00
N LYS A 22 -20.24 7.87 -5.62
CA LYS A 22 -20.48 8.82 -6.72
C LYS A 22 -21.09 8.10 -7.93
N GLY A 23 -22.28 8.53 -8.37
CA GLY A 23 -23.02 7.91 -9.47
C GLY A 23 -24.52 7.94 -9.24
N ASN A 24 -25.26 7.01 -9.87
CA ASN A 24 -26.71 6.91 -9.73
C ASN A 24 -27.11 6.43 -8.33
N THR A 25 -27.89 7.24 -7.61
CA THR A 25 -28.34 6.96 -6.23
C THR A 25 -29.46 5.92 -6.15
N SER A 26 -30.11 5.60 -7.28
CA SER A 26 -31.17 4.59 -7.35
C SER A 26 -30.67 3.14 -7.42
N ASP A 27 -29.39 2.93 -7.74
CA ASP A 27 -28.80 1.59 -7.80
C ASP A 27 -28.35 1.16 -6.39
N LYS A 28 -28.85 0.01 -5.92
CA LYS A 28 -28.56 -0.53 -4.58
C LYS A 28 -27.09 -0.91 -4.44
N ASP A 29 -26.43 -1.30 -5.53
CA ASP A 29 -25.01 -1.68 -5.53
C ASP A 29 -24.06 -0.47 -5.44
N ASN A 30 -24.63 0.74 -5.60
CA ASN A 30 -23.90 1.99 -5.53
C ASN A 30 -23.72 2.52 -4.09
N TYR A 31 -24.01 1.72 -3.06
CA TYR A 31 -23.76 2.09 -1.66
C TYR A 31 -22.55 1.33 -1.08
N ARG A 32 -21.92 1.91 -0.06
CA ARG A 32 -20.90 1.27 0.78
C ARG A 32 -21.43 1.20 2.20
N GLY A 33 -21.45 0.00 2.79
CA GLY A 33 -21.69 -0.13 4.22
C GLY A 33 -20.49 0.41 5.00
N ILE A 34 -20.72 1.33 5.92
CA ILE A 34 -19.78 1.73 6.97
C ILE A 34 -20.36 1.41 8.32
N VAL A 35 -19.49 1.09 9.27
CA VAL A 35 -19.88 0.82 10.66
C VAL A 35 -19.42 1.98 11.53
N LEU A 36 -20.38 2.66 12.17
CA LEU A 36 -20.12 3.67 13.19
C LEU A 36 -19.93 2.96 14.52
N ILE A 37 -18.66 2.85 14.92
CA ILE A 37 -18.24 2.23 16.18
C ILE A 37 -17.66 3.30 17.13
N ASN A 38 -17.80 3.08 18.42
CA ASN A 38 -17.28 3.95 19.47
C ASN A 38 -15.76 4.18 19.30
N CYS A 39 -15.32 5.44 19.40
CA CYS A 39 -13.91 5.82 19.33
C CYS A 39 -13.04 5.10 20.36
N PHE A 40 -13.56 4.84 21.56
CA PHE A 40 -12.81 4.12 22.61
C PHE A 40 -12.45 2.70 22.16
N ILE A 41 -13.38 1.99 21.52
CA ILE A 41 -13.11 0.65 20.99
C ILE A 41 -12.06 0.70 19.88
N LYS A 42 -12.07 1.71 19.01
CA LYS A 42 -11.02 1.86 17.98
C LYS A 42 -9.62 1.97 18.60
N ILE A 43 -9.50 2.72 19.70
CA ILE A 43 -8.24 2.89 20.43
C ILE A 43 -7.85 1.57 21.11
N LEU A 44 -8.79 0.90 21.80
CA LEU A 44 -8.56 -0.37 22.47
C LEU A 44 -8.11 -1.46 21.47
N THR A 45 -8.82 -1.61 20.35
CA THR A 45 -8.47 -2.55 19.30
C THR A 45 -7.09 -2.26 18.72
N ARG A 46 -6.70 -0.98 18.57
CA ARG A 46 -5.35 -0.63 18.14
C ARG A 46 -4.30 -1.08 19.14
N ILE A 47 -4.52 -0.84 20.44
CA ILE A 47 -3.60 -1.29 21.50
C ILE A 47 -3.45 -2.81 21.46
N ILE A 48 -4.57 -3.55 21.47
CA ILE A 48 -4.57 -5.01 21.41
C ILE A 48 -3.86 -5.51 20.15
N SER A 49 -4.19 -4.95 18.98
CA SER A 49 -3.57 -5.32 17.71
C SER A 49 -2.06 -5.10 17.74
N THR A 50 -1.58 -3.95 18.23
CA THR A 50 -0.13 -3.69 18.34
C THR A 50 0.57 -4.65 19.32
N ARG A 51 -0.10 -5.03 20.41
CA ARG A 51 0.44 -5.96 21.41
C ARG A 51 0.49 -7.39 20.92
N ILE A 52 -0.44 -7.80 20.07
CA ILE A 52 -0.43 -9.12 19.44
C ILE A 52 0.59 -9.15 18.29
N MET A 53 0.64 -8.08 17.48
CA MET A 53 1.51 -8.02 16.31
C MET A 53 3.00 -7.94 16.69
N SER A 54 3.35 -7.24 17.78
CA SER A 54 4.75 -7.07 18.19
C SER A 54 5.49 -8.40 18.48
N PRO A 55 4.95 -9.34 19.28
CA PRO A 55 5.54 -10.67 19.44
C PRO A 55 5.47 -11.50 18.16
N LEU A 56 4.39 -11.35 17.38
CA LEU A 56 4.19 -12.10 16.13
C LEU A 56 5.20 -11.73 15.05
N GLU A 57 5.65 -10.48 14.97
CA GLU A 57 6.69 -10.03 14.04
C GLU A 57 8.10 -10.46 14.50
N SER A 58 8.31 -10.56 15.81
CA SER A 58 9.59 -11.01 16.38
C SER A 58 9.83 -12.51 16.20
N THR A 59 8.75 -13.28 16.13
CA THR A 59 8.78 -14.69 15.75
C THR A 59 8.69 -14.73 14.23
N ASN A 60 9.70 -15.26 13.54
CA ASN A 60 9.85 -15.24 12.07
C ASN A 60 8.73 -15.98 11.27
N THR A 61 7.53 -16.10 11.81
CA THR A 61 6.30 -16.41 11.12
C THR A 61 5.79 -15.13 10.47
N ARG A 62 6.31 -14.82 9.29
CA ARG A 62 5.72 -13.84 8.36
C ARG A 62 4.35 -14.35 7.94
N LEU A 63 3.35 -14.23 8.80
CA LEU A 63 1.96 -14.20 8.35
C LEU A 63 1.87 -12.91 7.54
N ALA A 64 2.01 -13.07 6.23
CA ALA A 64 1.92 -12.00 5.27
C ALA A 64 0.50 -11.40 5.34
N VAL A 65 0.25 -10.54 6.32
CA VAL A 65 -0.54 -9.34 6.05
C VAL A 65 0.38 -8.52 5.18
N SER A 66 0.31 -8.84 3.89
CA SER A 66 1.04 -8.19 2.84
C SER A 66 0.99 -6.70 3.13
N SER A 67 2.17 -6.12 3.39
CA SER A 67 2.47 -4.79 2.89
C SER A 67 1.70 -4.65 1.59
N ALA A 68 0.75 -3.73 1.56
CA ALA A 68 0.22 -3.28 0.28
C ALA A 68 1.45 -2.77 -0.46
N GLU A 69 2.06 -3.64 -1.27
CA GLU A 69 3.10 -3.32 -2.23
C GLU A 69 2.52 -2.12 -2.96
N VAL A 70 3.19 -0.98 -2.84
CA VAL A 70 2.80 0.22 -3.53
C VAL A 70 2.93 -0.11 -5.02
N LYS A 71 1.82 -0.55 -5.62
CA LYS A 71 1.73 -1.07 -7.00
C LYS A 71 2.30 -0.07 -8.02
N TYR A 72 2.41 1.20 -7.63
CA TYR A 72 3.04 2.27 -8.38
C TYR A 72 4.01 3.05 -7.49
N PRO A 73 5.29 2.67 -7.41
CA PRO A 73 6.28 3.43 -6.65
C PRO A 73 6.27 4.89 -7.12
N THR A 74 6.20 5.82 -6.17
CA THR A 74 6.20 7.28 -6.43
C THR A 74 7.32 7.71 -7.39
N LEU A 75 7.18 8.88 -8.02
CA LEU A 75 8.19 9.45 -8.94
C LEU A 75 9.61 9.43 -8.35
N LYS A 76 9.74 9.65 -7.04
CA LYS A 76 11.01 9.62 -6.29
C LYS A 76 11.72 8.27 -6.38
N THR A 77 10.97 7.18 -6.29
CA THR A 77 11.48 5.81 -6.40
C THR A 77 11.93 5.45 -7.82
N TRP A 78 11.29 6.00 -8.86
CA TRP A 78 11.73 5.85 -10.26
C TRP A 78 13.04 6.59 -10.54
N ILE A 79 13.15 7.83 -10.07
CA ILE A 79 14.38 8.63 -10.18
C ILE A 79 15.53 7.89 -9.48
N ALA A 80 15.31 7.38 -8.27
CA ALA A 80 16.32 6.61 -7.54
C ALA A 80 16.71 5.29 -8.24
N LYS A 81 15.77 4.63 -8.92
CA LYS A 81 16.05 3.41 -9.72
C LYS A 81 16.87 3.73 -10.98
N LEU A 82 16.52 4.81 -11.69
CA LEU A 82 17.28 5.30 -12.85
C LEU A 82 18.69 5.75 -12.46
N ALA A 83 18.84 6.46 -11.33
CA ALA A 83 20.15 6.88 -10.82
C ALA A 83 21.06 5.68 -10.50
N ARG A 84 20.49 4.59 -9.97
CA ARG A 84 21.21 3.32 -9.73
C ARG A 84 21.61 2.62 -11.04
N ALA A 85 20.69 2.54 -12.01
CA ALA A 85 20.97 1.94 -13.32
C ALA A 85 22.03 2.73 -14.13
N ARG A 86 22.14 4.03 -13.90
CA ARG A 86 23.16 4.89 -14.55
C ARG A 86 24.56 4.69 -13.94
N LYS A 87 24.68 4.33 -12.67
CA LYS A 87 25.97 4.11 -11.98
C LYS A 87 26.67 2.80 -12.36
N THR A 88 25.95 1.83 -12.92
CA THR A 88 26.53 0.52 -13.29
C THR A 88 27.07 0.49 -14.74
N LYS A 89 27.02 1.61 -15.47
CA LYS A 89 27.35 1.67 -16.90
C LYS A 89 28.44 2.71 -17.24
N THR A 90 29.52 2.75 -16.47
CA THR A 90 30.84 3.28 -16.89
C THR A 90 31.87 2.85 -15.84
N PRO A 91 32.91 2.07 -16.23
CA PRO A 91 34.05 2.53 -17.05
C PRO A 91 34.33 1.54 -18.21
N GLY A 92 35.10 1.77 -19.27
CA GLY A 92 35.95 2.86 -19.76
C GLY A 92 36.82 2.27 -20.90
N SER A 93 36.87 2.94 -22.05
CA SER A 93 37.91 2.89 -23.11
C SER A 93 38.17 1.64 -23.98
N GLN A 94 38.23 1.91 -25.31
CA GLN A 94 38.85 1.19 -26.46
C GLN A 94 38.08 -0.03 -27.01
N GLU A 95 37.94 -0.29 -28.31
CA GLU A 95 38.81 -0.03 -29.47
C GLU A 95 38.01 0.01 -30.81
N VAL A 96 38.74 0.27 -31.89
CA VAL A 96 38.37 0.69 -33.26
C VAL A 96 37.80 -0.46 -34.10
N GLY A 97 36.83 -0.18 -34.99
CA GLY A 97 36.33 -1.20 -35.93
C GLY A 97 35.42 -0.65 -37.02
N SER A 98 36.02 -0.08 -38.05
CA SER A 98 35.37 0.42 -39.27
C SER A 98 34.78 -0.72 -40.10
N LEU A 99 33.52 -0.63 -40.55
CA LEU A 99 33.06 -1.35 -41.75
C LEU A 99 31.91 -0.63 -42.44
N LYS A 100 32.18 -0.26 -43.69
CA LYS A 100 31.40 0.55 -44.63
C LYS A 100 30.95 -0.38 -45.76
N ILE A 101 29.65 -0.52 -46.03
CA ILE A 101 29.08 -1.03 -47.31
C ILE A 101 27.73 -0.30 -47.49
N ARG A 102 27.65 0.75 -48.30
CA ARG A 102 27.52 0.84 -49.78
C ARG A 102 26.07 0.64 -50.25
N GLN A 103 25.45 1.78 -50.60
CA GLN A 103 24.18 1.88 -51.33
C GLN A 103 24.26 1.16 -52.67
N SER A 104 23.17 0.51 -53.09
CA SER A 104 22.97 0.05 -54.46
C SER A 104 21.62 0.52 -54.99
N ARG A 105 21.69 1.39 -55.99
CA ARG A 105 20.61 1.75 -56.93
C ARG A 105 20.41 0.59 -57.91
N LYS A 106 19.16 0.31 -58.29
CA LYS A 106 18.69 -0.03 -59.66
C LYS A 106 17.21 0.42 -59.72
N ALA A 107 16.83 1.41 -60.53
CA ALA A 107 16.69 1.39 -61.99
C ALA A 107 15.61 0.39 -62.41
#